data_AF-A0A5J5IJJ4-F1
#
_entry.id   AF-A0A5J5IJJ4-F1
#
_cell.length_a   1.000
_cell.length_b   1.000
_cell.length_c   1.000
_cell.angle_alpha   90.00
_cell.angle_beta   90.00
_cell.angle_gamma   90.00
#
_symmetry.space_group_name_H-M   'P 1'
#
loop_
_entity.id
_entity.type
_entity.pdbx_description
1 polymer ?
#
loop_
_entity_poly.entity_id
_entity_poly.type
_entity_poly.pdbx_seq_one_letter_code
_entity_poly.pdbx_strand_id
1 'polypeptide(L)'
;MPSPVKLIAILILSFVSILVNAQPPQGIHWSKDGNSYYEVKNGEIIQNDSGTAKSTIVVTMEQLTSPGESTPLSVRNFFFSNDGTKILIYTNSMRVWRYEPTG
;
A
#
# COMPACT_ATOMS: atom_id res chain seq x y z
N MET A 1 17.37 32.09 24.93
CA MET A 1 17.05 32.05 23.49
C MET A 1 18.03 31.12 22.79
N PRO A 2 17.59 30.15 21.98
CA PRO A 2 18.50 29.27 21.25
C PRO A 2 19.36 30.06 20.25
N SER A 3 20.64 29.73 20.13
CA SER A 3 21.59 30.40 19.23
C SER A 3 21.21 30.18 17.75
N PRO A 4 21.48 31.15 16.84
CA PRO A 4 21.07 31.08 15.44
C PRO A 4 21.51 29.80 14.71
N VAL A 5 22.69 29.27 15.05
CA VAL A 5 23.21 28.00 14.50
C VAL A 5 22.35 26.79 14.88
N LYS A 6 21.81 26.77 16.10
CA LYS A 6 20.91 25.70 16.57
C LYS A 6 19.56 25.77 15.86
N LEU A 7 19.06 26.97 15.58
CA LEU A 7 17.84 27.16 14.80
C LEU A 7 17.99 26.64 13.36
N ILE A 8 19.11 26.94 12.71
CA ILE A 8 19.40 26.46 11.35
C ILE A 8 19.52 24.93 11.33
N ALA A 9 20.22 24.35 12.30
CA ALA A 9 20.34 22.89 12.41
C ALA A 9 18.97 22.20 12.61
N ILE A 10 18.09 22.77 13.43
CA ILE A 10 16.72 22.26 13.62
C ILE A 10 15.92 22.35 12.32
N LEU A 11 16.00 23.47 11.60
CA LEU A 11 15.32 23.66 10.31
C LEU A 11 15.76 22.64 9.27
N ILE A 12 17.08 22.37 9.17
CA ILE A 12 17.62 21.36 8.24
C ILE A 12 17.12 19.97 8.63
N LEU A 13 17.16 19.62 9.93
CA LEU A 13 16.70 18.31 10.41
C LEU A 13 15.21 18.10 10.14
N SER A 14 14.38 19.12 10.37
CA SER A 14 12.95 19.10 10.07
C SER A 14 12.66 18.96 8.58
N PHE A 15 13.46 19.59 7.71
CA PHE A 15 13.30 19.48 6.27
C PHE A 15 13.67 18.09 5.74
N VAL A 16 14.73 17.47 6.29
CA VAL A 16 15.15 16.11 5.93
C VAL A 16 14.11 15.06 6.32
N SER A 17 13.40 15.23 7.45
CA SER A 17 12.36 14.29 7.86
C SER A 17 11.15 14.19 6.91
N ILE A 18 10.90 15.20 6.07
CA ILE A 18 9.78 15.19 5.11
C ILE A 18 10.09 14.27 3.90
N LEU A 19 11.37 13.98 3.65
CA LEU A 19 11.81 13.14 2.53
C LEU A 19 11.76 11.64 2.84
N VAL A 20 11.52 11.25 4.10
CA VAL A 20 11.56 9.85 4.54
C VAL A 20 10.13 9.31 4.69
N ASN A 21 9.47 9.03 3.56
CA ASN A 21 8.23 8.24 3.55
C ASN A 21 8.58 6.76 3.32
N ALA A 22 8.90 6.04 4.39
CA ALA A 22 9.32 4.63 4.33
C ALA A 22 8.20 3.63 4.69
N GLN A 23 6.99 4.11 4.98
CA GLN A 23 5.87 3.23 5.32
C GLN A 23 4.94 3.07 4.12
N PRO A 24 4.75 1.85 3.59
CA PRO A 24 3.69 1.61 2.62
C PRO A 24 2.37 2.01 3.27
N PRO A 25 1.50 2.77 2.57
CA PRO A 25 0.22 3.19 3.14
C PRO A 25 -0.54 1.96 3.62
N GLN A 26 -0.82 1.93 4.92
CA GLN A 26 -1.68 0.94 5.54
C GLN A 26 -3.05 1.60 5.69
N GLY A 27 -4.05 1.08 4.98
CA GLY A 27 -5.39 1.65 5.01
C GLY A 27 -6.19 1.36 3.74
N ILE A 28 -7.30 2.07 3.62
CA ILE A 28 -8.19 2.00 2.46
C ILE A 28 -7.48 2.62 1.26
N HIS A 29 -7.45 1.89 0.15
CA HIS A 29 -6.92 2.39 -1.12
C HIS A 29 -7.95 3.30 -1.77
N TRP A 30 -7.73 4.61 -1.74
CA TRP A 30 -8.62 5.56 -2.39
C TRP A 30 -8.27 5.72 -3.87
N SER A 31 -9.28 5.93 -4.70
CA SER A 31 -9.07 6.39 -6.07
C SER A 31 -8.50 7.80 -6.09
N LYS A 32 -7.81 8.15 -7.16
CA LYS A 32 -7.12 9.45 -7.30
C LYS A 32 -8.06 10.64 -7.23
N ASP A 33 -9.31 10.45 -7.66
CA ASP A 33 -10.40 11.43 -7.58
C ASP A 33 -11.14 11.42 -6.24
N GLY A 34 -10.87 10.45 -5.36
CA GLY A 34 -11.45 10.35 -4.01
C GLY A 34 -12.91 9.89 -3.95
N ASN A 35 -13.56 9.64 -5.08
CA ASN A 35 -14.97 9.24 -5.12
C ASN A 35 -15.18 7.75 -4.84
N SER A 36 -14.12 6.95 -4.93
CA SER A 36 -14.19 5.50 -4.77
C SER A 36 -13.02 4.96 -3.97
N TYR A 37 -13.18 3.75 -3.47
CA TYR A 37 -12.12 3.02 -2.79
C TYR A 37 -12.00 1.61 -3.35
N TYR A 38 -10.81 1.05 -3.23
CA TYR A 38 -10.50 -0.31 -3.65
C TYR A 38 -10.46 -1.23 -2.44
N GLU A 39 -10.98 -2.44 -2.62
CA GLU A 39 -11.03 -3.48 -1.61
C GLU A 39 -10.73 -4.84 -2.25
N VAL A 40 -10.15 -5.76 -1.49
CA VAL A 40 -10.04 -7.16 -1.90
C VAL A 40 -11.30 -7.90 -1.44
N LYS A 41 -12.09 -8.42 -2.38
CA LYS A 41 -13.31 -9.19 -2.09
C LYS A 41 -13.32 -10.46 -2.92
N ASN A 42 -13.56 -11.61 -2.29
CA ASN A 42 -13.60 -12.92 -2.94
C ASN A 42 -12.35 -13.26 -3.79
N GLY A 43 -11.17 -12.77 -3.39
CA GLY A 43 -9.93 -12.99 -4.15
C GLY A 43 -9.77 -12.09 -5.37
N GLU A 44 -10.63 -11.08 -5.54
CA GLU A 44 -10.58 -10.07 -6.60
C GLU A 44 -10.31 -8.69 -6.00
N ILE A 45 -9.77 -7.77 -6.81
CA ILE A 45 -9.67 -6.35 -6.43
C ILE A 45 -10.86 -5.63 -7.06
N ILE A 46 -11.73 -5.09 -6.22
CA ILE A 46 -12.93 -4.35 -6.62
C ILE A 46 -12.77 -2.86 -6.28
N GLN A 47 -13.34 -2.02 -7.13
CA GLN A 47 -13.51 -0.58 -6.90
C GLN A 47 -14.96 -0.32 -6.52
N ASN A 48 -15.18 0.26 -5.35
CA ASN A 48 -16.47 0.63 -4.82
C ASN A 48 -16.66 2.15 -4.90
N ASP A 49 -17.69 2.58 -5.61
CA ASP A 49 -18.10 3.97 -5.68
C ASP A 49 -18.83 4.39 -4.40
N SER A 50 -18.33 5.42 -3.73
CA SER A 50 -18.83 5.87 -2.43
C SER A 50 -20.17 6.60 -2.53
N GLY A 51 -20.51 7.15 -3.71
CA GLY A 51 -21.73 7.95 -3.91
C GLY A 51 -22.90 7.16 -4.50
N THR A 52 -22.63 6.08 -5.23
CA THR A 52 -23.64 5.34 -5.99
C THR A 52 -23.75 3.87 -5.61
N ALA A 53 -22.95 3.40 -4.63
CA ALA A 53 -22.90 2.00 -4.17
C ALA A 53 -22.61 0.99 -5.30
N LYS A 54 -22.00 1.45 -6.41
CA LYS A 54 -21.61 0.59 -7.53
C LYS A 54 -20.25 -0.04 -7.25
N SER A 55 -20.14 -1.34 -7.47
CA SER A 55 -18.88 -2.08 -7.41
C SER A 55 -18.46 -2.53 -8.80
N THR A 56 -17.20 -2.32 -9.16
CA THR A 56 -16.60 -2.76 -10.43
C THR A 56 -15.37 -3.62 -10.15
N ILE A 57 -15.22 -4.74 -10.85
CA ILE A 57 -14.04 -5.59 -10.72
C ILE A 57 -12.91 -4.96 -11.54
N VAL A 58 -11.77 -4.69 -10.88
CA VAL A 58 -10.57 -4.09 -11.50
C VAL A 58 -9.54 -5.16 -11.80
N VAL A 59 -9.40 -6.15 -10.91
CA VAL A 59 -8.52 -7.30 -11.11
C VAL A 59 -9.28 -8.57 -10.78
N THR A 60 -9.37 -9.47 -11.75
CA THR A 60 -10.08 -10.76 -11.59
C THR A 60 -9.19 -11.82 -10.95
N MET A 61 -9.80 -12.92 -10.47
CA MET A 61 -9.05 -14.05 -9.93
C MET A 61 -8.12 -14.70 -10.97
N GLU A 62 -8.53 -14.74 -12.24
CA GLU A 62 -7.72 -15.30 -13.33
C GLU A 62 -6.45 -14.48 -13.55
N GLN A 63 -6.54 -13.16 -13.43
CA GLN A 63 -5.37 -12.26 -13.54
C GLN A 63 -4.42 -12.38 -12.34
N LEU A 64 -4.94 -12.80 -11.19
CA LEU A 64 -4.16 -13.10 -9.98
C LEU A 64 -3.64 -14.53 -9.95
N THR A 65 -3.94 -15.35 -10.96
CA THR A 65 -3.42 -16.72 -11.08
C THR A 65 -2.21 -16.73 -12.00
N SER A 66 -1.05 -17.13 -11.47
CA SER A 66 0.18 -17.17 -12.25
C SER A 66 0.11 -18.30 -13.30
N PRO A 67 0.77 -18.15 -14.46
CA PRO A 67 0.84 -19.23 -15.46
C PRO A 67 1.41 -20.52 -14.86
N GLY A 68 0.63 -21.60 -14.91
CA GLY A 68 1.02 -22.90 -14.37
C GLY A 68 0.57 -23.17 -12.92
N GLU A 69 -0.02 -22.19 -12.24
CA GLU A 69 -0.70 -22.40 -10.95
C GLU A 69 -2.21 -22.54 -11.16
N SER A 70 -2.88 -23.23 -10.22
CA SER A 70 -4.34 -23.41 -10.22
C SER A 70 -5.05 -22.56 -9.16
N THR A 71 -4.28 -21.90 -8.30
CA THR A 71 -4.80 -21.11 -7.17
C THR A 71 -4.40 -19.64 -7.34
N PRO A 72 -5.35 -18.70 -7.19
CA PRO A 72 -5.04 -17.27 -7.27
C PRO A 72 -4.17 -16.84 -6.07
N LEU A 73 -3.35 -15.81 -6.28
CA LEU A 73 -2.53 -15.21 -5.23
C LEU A 73 -3.40 -14.63 -4.11
N SER A 74 -3.06 -14.93 -2.85
CA SER A 74 -3.71 -14.32 -1.69
C SER A 74 -3.25 -12.87 -1.50
N VAL A 75 -4.07 -11.91 -1.93
CA VAL A 75 -3.74 -10.49 -1.87
C VAL A 75 -3.82 -9.99 -0.42
N ARG A 76 -2.66 -9.67 0.18
CA ARG A 76 -2.58 -9.03 1.50
C ARG A 76 -2.60 -7.51 1.42
N ASN A 77 -1.91 -6.96 0.42
CA ASN A 77 -1.95 -5.54 0.10
C ASN A 77 -1.65 -5.37 -1.39
N PHE A 78 -1.94 -4.21 -1.97
CA PHE A 78 -1.62 -3.91 -3.35
C PHE A 78 -1.32 -2.41 -3.51
N PHE A 79 -0.62 -2.04 -4.58
CA PHE A 79 -0.33 -0.64 -4.88
C PHE A 79 -0.41 -0.41 -6.38
N PHE A 80 -1.11 0.64 -6.79
CA PHE A 80 -1.11 1.08 -8.18
C PHE A 80 0.17 1.86 -8.49
N SER A 81 0.68 1.73 -9.71
CA SER A 81 1.67 2.66 -10.24
C SER A 81 1.07 4.06 -10.38
N ASN A 82 1.94 5.07 -10.47
CA ASN A 82 1.51 6.47 -10.53
C ASN A 82 0.61 6.79 -11.76
N ASP A 83 0.78 6.04 -12.83
CA ASP A 83 -0.01 6.08 -14.06
C ASP A 83 -1.19 5.10 -14.07
N GLY A 84 -1.33 4.25 -13.04
CA GLY A 84 -2.43 3.28 -12.89
C GLY A 84 -2.35 2.07 -13.82
N THR A 85 -1.28 1.93 -14.61
CA THR A 85 -1.15 0.85 -15.60
C THR A 85 -0.61 -0.46 -15.01
N LYS A 86 0.01 -0.39 -13.83
CA LYS A 86 0.59 -1.54 -13.13
C LYS A 86 0.07 -1.61 -11.71
N ILE A 87 0.02 -2.83 -11.20
CA ILE A 87 -0.34 -3.11 -9.81
C ILE A 87 0.75 -3.99 -9.22
N LEU A 88 1.31 -3.56 -8.09
CA LEU A 88 2.19 -4.36 -7.25
C LEU A 88 1.33 -5.12 -6.25
N ILE A 89 1.41 -6.44 -6.25
CA ILE A 89 0.68 -7.31 -5.32
C ILE A 89 1.60 -7.77 -4.19
N TYR A 90 1.22 -7.51 -2.94
CA TYR A 90 1.87 -8.05 -1.76
C TYR A 90 1.13 -9.31 -1.29
N THR A 91 1.79 -10.45 -1.33
CA THR A 91 1.24 -11.79 -1.11
C THR A 91 2.23 -12.67 -0.36
N ASN A 92 1.83 -13.88 0.05
CA ASN A 92 2.68 -14.92 0.66
C ASN A 92 3.49 -14.46 1.89
N SER A 93 2.99 -13.46 2.60
CA SER A 93 3.70 -12.93 3.76
C SER A 93 3.57 -13.86 4.97
N MET A 94 4.67 -14.15 5.64
CA MET A 94 4.69 -14.96 6.85
C MET A 94 5.06 -14.10 8.06
N ARG A 95 4.35 -14.28 9.18
CA ARG A 95 4.75 -13.66 10.44
C ARG A 95 5.95 -14.41 10.99
N VAL A 96 7.10 -13.73 11.06
CA VAL A 96 8.31 -14.26 11.70
C VAL A 96 8.46 -13.64 13.08
N TRP A 97 8.74 -14.47 14.07
CA TRP A 97 9.23 -14.04 15.37
C TRP A 97 10.73 -14.25 15.36
N ARG A 98 11.52 -13.21 15.61
CA ARG A 98 12.95 -13.39 15.81
C ARG A 98 13.17 -13.78 17.26
N TYR A 99 13.87 -14.88 17.46
CA TYR A 99 14.33 -15.31 18.77
C TYR A 99 15.38 -14.31 19.27
N GLU A 100 15.29 -13.87 20.52
CA GLU A 100 16.36 -13.12 21.16
C GLU A 100 17.53 -14.09 21.41
N PRO A 101 18.71 -13.89 20.79
CA PRO A 101 19.86 -14.72 21.11
C PRO A 101 20.20 -14.47 22.58
N THR A 102 19.95 -15.47 23.41
CA THR A 102 20.33 -15.47 24.82
C THR A 102 21.85 -15.48 24.87
N GLY A 103 22.43 -14.47 25.54
CA GLY A 103 23.86 -14.39 25.84
C GLY A 103 24.27 -15.39 26.91
#